data_AF-V4AAX3-F1
#
_entry.id   AF-V4AAX3-F1
#
_cell.length_a   1.000
_cell.length_b   1.000
_cell.length_c   1.000
_cell.angle_alpha   90.00
_cell.angle_beta   90.00
_cell.angle_gamma   90.00
#
_symmetry.space_group_name_H-M   'P 1'
#
loop_
_entity.id
_entity.type
_entity.pdbx_description
1 polymer ?
#
loop_
_entity_poly.entity_id
_entity_poly.type
_entity_poly.pdbx_seq_one_letter_code
_entity_poly.pdbx_strand_id
1 'polypeptide(L)'
;CRYLYSVLPLPLIGIAVTSIRYCRYLYSVLPLPLFGIAVTSIRHCCYLYSPLPLPLFGIAVTSIRYCRYFYSPLPLPLFAIAVTSIRHCRYLYSVLPLPLFGIAVTSIRYCRYFYSPLPLPLFGIAVTSIRHCCYLYSPLPLPLFAIAVTSIRHCRYLYSALPLSLFGIAVISICHCCYLYSVLPLPL
;
A
#
# COMPACT_ATOMS: atom_id res chain seq x y z
N CYS A 1 -21.60 -3.11 10.35
CA CYS A 1 -21.79 -1.66 10.61
C CYS A 1 -22.04 -0.89 9.33
N ARG A 2 -22.80 0.22 9.42
CA ARG A 2 -23.01 1.15 8.31
C ARG A 2 -21.85 2.14 8.20
N TYR A 3 -21.44 2.71 9.33
CA TYR A 3 -20.23 3.54 9.47
C TYR A 3 -19.44 3.07 10.69
N LEU A 4 -18.13 2.99 10.57
CA LEU A 4 -17.21 2.76 11.68
C LEU A 4 -16.08 3.78 11.57
N TYR A 5 -15.99 4.63 12.59
CA TYR A 5 -14.90 5.57 12.78
C TYR A 5 -14.04 5.02 13.92
N SER A 6 -12.92 4.39 13.58
CA SER A 6 -11.96 3.96 14.59
C SER A 6 -10.91 5.05 14.69
N VAL A 7 -10.95 5.80 15.79
CA VAL A 7 -9.79 6.53 16.31
C VAL A 7 -9.35 5.75 17.52
N LEU A 8 -8.11 5.27 17.52
CA LEU A 8 -7.49 4.71 18.72
C LEU A 8 -6.80 5.90 19.43
N PRO A 9 -7.37 6.51 20.48
CA PRO A 9 -6.89 7.81 20.98
C PRO A 9 -5.85 7.71 22.10
N LEU A 10 -5.16 6.59 22.30
CA LEU A 10 -4.16 6.46 23.36
C LEU A 10 -2.81 5.98 22.81
N PRO A 11 -1.67 6.42 23.39
CA PRO A 11 -0.39 5.81 23.12
C PRO A 11 -0.48 4.35 23.56
N LEU A 12 -0.58 3.45 22.58
CA LEU A 12 -0.72 2.03 22.85
C LEU A 12 0.67 1.42 22.84
N ILE A 13 1.14 1.01 24.02
CA ILE A 13 2.24 0.08 24.16
C ILE A 13 1.62 -1.31 24.25
N GLY A 14 1.87 -2.17 23.26
CA GLY A 14 1.40 -3.56 23.29
C GLY A 14 0.79 -4.07 21.99
N ILE A 15 -0.18 -4.98 22.10
CA ILE A 15 -0.80 -5.68 20.96
C ILE A 15 -2.26 -5.27 20.83
N ALA A 16 -2.65 -4.76 19.67
CA ALA A 16 -4.04 -4.49 19.32
C ALA A 16 -4.52 -5.46 18.24
N VAL A 17 -5.67 -6.11 18.46
CA VAL A 17 -6.32 -6.97 17.47
C VAL A 17 -7.72 -6.44 17.19
N THR A 18 -8.00 -6.16 15.93
CA THR A 18 -9.33 -5.72 15.47
C THR A 18 -9.86 -6.68 14.40
N SER A 19 -11.12 -7.08 14.54
CA SER A 19 -11.80 -7.91 13.54
C SER A 19 -13.12 -7.28 13.11
N ILE A 20 -13.33 -7.19 11.80
CA ILE A 20 -14.48 -6.52 11.19
C ILE A 20 -15.06 -7.44 10.13
N ARG A 21 -16.30 -7.91 10.36
CA ARG A 21 -16.95 -8.84 9.43
C ARG A 21 -17.55 -8.13 8.21
N TYR A 22 -18.33 -7.07 8.45
CA TYR A 22 -18.99 -6.30 7.40
C TYR A 22 -19.07 -4.82 7.78
N CYS A 23 -18.49 -3.96 6.95
CA CYS A 23 -18.62 -2.50 7.06
C CYS A 23 -18.93 -1.87 5.70
N ARG A 24 -19.89 -0.95 5.65
CA ARG A 24 -20.12 -0.17 4.42
C ARG A 24 -19.11 0.96 4.29
N TYR A 25 -18.90 1.72 5.37
CA TYR A 25 -17.86 2.74 5.46
C TYR A 25 -17.00 2.49 6.69
N LEU A 26 -15.70 2.44 6.48
CA LEU A 26 -14.70 2.30 7.53
C LEU A 26 -13.69 3.42 7.32
N TYR A 27 -13.62 4.30 8.31
CA TYR A 27 -12.60 5.33 8.38
C TYR A 27 -11.71 4.98 9.58
N SER A 28 -10.49 4.54 9.29
CA SER A 28 -9.51 4.23 10.31
C SER A 28 -8.44 5.29 10.30
N VAL A 29 -8.53 6.24 11.21
CA VAL A 29 -7.38 7.07 11.55
C VAL A 29 -6.64 6.34 12.65
N LEU A 30 -5.34 6.19 12.49
CA LEU A 30 -4.49 5.80 13.62
C LEU A 30 -3.67 7.02 14.05
N PRO A 31 -4.26 8.04 14.69
CA PRO A 31 -3.50 9.20 15.11
C PRO A 31 -2.94 8.88 16.51
N LEU A 32 -1.68 8.47 16.59
CA LEU A 32 -0.77 8.57 17.76
C LEU A 32 0.43 7.63 17.52
N PRO A 33 1.62 7.88 18.12
CA PRO A 33 2.73 6.95 18.01
C PRO A 33 2.36 5.61 18.65
N LEU A 34 2.26 4.58 17.82
CA LEU A 34 2.07 3.20 18.27
C LEU A 34 3.44 2.55 18.46
N PHE A 35 3.70 2.07 19.67
CA PHE A 35 4.86 1.25 20.01
C PHE A 35 4.38 -0.19 20.24
N GLY A 36 4.37 -1.02 19.19
CA GLY A 36 3.88 -2.39 19.34
C GLY A 36 3.37 -3.04 18.06
N ILE A 37 2.42 -3.97 18.22
CA ILE A 37 1.88 -4.79 17.13
C ILE A 37 0.40 -4.49 16.95
N ALA A 38 0.01 -4.12 15.73
CA ALA A 38 -1.39 -3.96 15.35
C ALA A 38 -1.78 -5.02 14.32
N VAL A 39 -2.82 -5.80 14.62
CA VAL A 39 -3.40 -6.78 13.70
C VAL A 39 -4.83 -6.37 13.38
N THR A 40 -5.12 -6.20 12.09
CA THR A 40 -6.47 -5.86 11.62
C THR A 40 -6.95 -6.90 10.62
N SER A 41 -8.17 -7.38 10.79
CA SER A 41 -8.82 -8.31 9.87
C SER A 41 -10.18 -7.81 9.43
N ILE A 42 -10.35 -7.68 8.11
CA ILE A 42 -11.56 -7.14 7.49
C ILE A 42 -12.06 -8.15 6.46
N ARG A 43 -13.25 -8.71 6.68
CA ARG A 43 -13.83 -9.69 5.75
C ARG A 43 -14.51 -9.01 4.56
N HIS A 44 -15.35 -8.00 4.80
CA HIS A 44 -16.02 -7.25 3.74
C HIS A 44 -16.07 -5.76 4.07
N CYS A 45 -15.60 -4.93 3.16
CA CYS A 45 -15.72 -3.49 3.23
C CYS A 45 -16.14 -2.88 1.88
N CYS A 46 -17.11 -1.96 1.87
CA CYS A 46 -17.42 -1.24 0.63
C CYS A 46 -16.47 -0.06 0.42
N TYR A 47 -16.28 0.76 1.45
CA TYR A 47 -15.38 1.92 1.42
C TYR A 47 -14.48 1.89 2.65
N LEU A 48 -13.19 1.79 2.41
CA LEU A 48 -12.16 1.84 3.42
C LEU A 48 -11.26 3.03 3.13
N TYR A 49 -11.20 3.95 4.08
CA TYR A 49 -10.27 5.06 4.09
C TYR A 49 -9.36 4.88 5.31
N SER A 50 -8.08 4.59 5.06
CA SER A 50 -7.09 4.31 6.13
C SER A 50 -5.94 5.30 6.08
N PRO A 51 -6.13 6.53 6.60
CA PRO A 51 -5.05 7.45 6.81
C PRO A 51 -4.24 6.90 7.98
N LEU A 52 -2.94 6.71 7.74
CA LEU A 52 -1.99 6.37 8.78
C LEU A 52 -1.14 7.60 9.10
N PRO A 53 -1.70 8.68 9.70
CA PRO A 53 -0.88 9.80 10.12
C PRO A 53 -0.22 9.46 11.46
N LEU A 54 1.09 9.69 11.58
CA LEU A 54 1.97 9.60 12.77
C LEU A 54 3.04 8.47 12.72
N PRO A 55 4.20 8.70 13.36
CA PRO A 55 5.31 7.75 13.35
C PRO A 55 4.91 6.46 14.08
N LEU A 56 4.82 5.37 13.31
CA LEU A 56 4.65 4.02 13.85
C LEU A 56 6.03 3.44 14.13
N PHE A 57 6.24 2.96 15.36
CA PHE A 57 7.41 2.19 15.77
C PHE A 57 6.96 0.77 16.12
N GLY A 58 7.04 -0.16 15.17
CA GLY A 58 6.53 -1.52 15.39
C GLY A 58 6.07 -2.26 14.14
N ILE A 59 5.06 -3.11 14.30
CA ILE A 59 4.56 -4.01 13.25
C ILE A 59 3.07 -3.78 13.04
N ALA A 60 2.67 -3.50 11.80
CA ALA A 60 1.27 -3.43 11.39
C ALA A 60 0.95 -4.54 10.41
N VAL A 61 -0.02 -5.39 10.73
CA VAL A 61 -0.54 -6.44 9.86
C VAL A 61 -1.99 -6.16 9.53
N THR A 62 -2.30 -6.05 8.25
CA THR A 62 -3.66 -5.85 7.76
C THR A 62 -4.06 -6.95 6.79
N SER A 63 -5.24 -7.53 7.00
CA SER A 63 -5.81 -8.57 6.14
C SER A 63 -7.21 -8.18 5.68
N ILE A 64 -7.40 -8.11 4.38
CA ILE A 64 -8.65 -7.68 3.74
C ILE A 64 -9.07 -8.76 2.76
N ARG A 65 -10.24 -9.38 2.99
CA ARG A 65 -10.74 -10.43 2.10
C ARG A 65 -11.46 -9.84 0.88
N TYR A 66 -12.33 -8.85 1.10
CA TYR A 66 -13.03 -8.16 0.02
C TYR A 66 -13.14 -6.67 0.33
N CYS A 67 -12.67 -5.83 -0.59
CA CYS A 67 -12.91 -4.40 -0.55
C CYS A 67 -13.35 -3.87 -1.91
N ARG A 68 -14.33 -2.98 -1.94
CA ARG A 68 -14.77 -2.35 -3.20
C ARG A 68 -13.94 -1.11 -3.51
N TYR A 69 -13.74 -0.24 -2.53
CA TYR A 69 -12.92 0.97 -2.63
C TYR A 69 -11.98 1.04 -1.43
N PHE A 70 -10.69 0.93 -1.70
CA PHE A 70 -9.64 1.10 -0.71
C PHE A 70 -8.82 2.33 -1.06
N TYR A 71 -8.76 3.27 -0.11
CA TYR A 71 -7.93 4.45 -0.20
C TYR A 71 -7.01 4.50 1.01
N SER A 72 -5.70 4.41 0.77
CA SER A 72 -4.68 4.46 1.81
C SER A 72 -3.67 5.57 1.51
N PRO A 73 -3.80 6.75 2.12
CA PRO A 73 -2.72 7.70 2.20
C PRO A 73 -1.84 7.27 3.39
N LEU A 74 -0.56 7.02 3.14
CA LEU A 74 0.44 6.81 4.21
C LEU A 74 1.37 8.03 4.29
N PRO A 75 0.94 9.17 4.87
CA PRO A 75 1.84 10.28 5.14
C PRO A 75 2.56 10.06 6.47
N LEU A 76 3.89 10.28 6.52
CA LEU A 76 4.81 10.41 7.68
C LEU A 76 5.91 9.33 7.82
N PRO A 77 7.06 9.68 8.46
CA PRO A 77 8.18 8.76 8.65
C PRO A 77 7.78 7.59 9.55
N LEU A 78 7.94 6.40 9.00
CA LEU A 78 7.55 5.14 9.61
C LEU A 78 8.82 4.36 9.93
N PHE A 79 9.08 4.03 11.21
CA PHE A 79 10.14 3.12 11.64
C PHE A 79 9.54 1.75 11.94
N ALA A 80 9.09 1.07 10.89
CA ALA A 80 8.19 -0.06 11.09
C ALA A 80 8.14 -1.06 9.94
N ILE A 81 7.57 -2.23 10.26
CA ILE A 81 7.22 -3.27 9.31
C ILE A 81 5.72 -3.20 9.07
N ALA A 82 5.31 -2.96 7.82
CA ALA A 82 3.92 -2.97 7.42
C ALA A 82 3.66 -4.14 6.46
N VAL A 83 2.74 -5.01 6.83
CA VAL A 83 2.28 -6.12 5.99
C VAL A 83 0.81 -5.92 5.65
N THR A 84 0.50 -5.84 4.37
CA THR A 84 -0.87 -5.75 3.88
C THR A 84 -1.18 -6.92 2.95
N SER A 85 -2.31 -7.57 3.20
CA SER A 85 -2.79 -8.69 2.39
C SER A 85 -4.22 -8.44 1.94
N ILE A 86 -4.42 -8.48 0.63
CA ILE A 86 -5.70 -8.17 0.00
C ILE A 86 -6.06 -9.30 -0.95
N ARG A 87 -7.17 -9.99 -0.69
CA ARG A 87 -7.61 -11.08 -1.56
C ARG A 87 -8.36 -10.56 -2.79
N HIS A 88 -9.30 -9.65 -2.61
CA HIS A 88 -10.05 -9.04 -3.72
C HIS A 88 -10.27 -7.55 -3.47
N CYS A 89 -9.80 -6.72 -4.40
CA CYS A 89 -10.09 -5.30 -4.45
C CYS A 89 -10.64 -4.90 -5.82
N ARG A 90 -11.70 -4.07 -5.84
CA ARG A 90 -12.19 -3.52 -7.11
C ARG A 90 -11.44 -2.23 -7.47
N TYR A 91 -11.32 -1.30 -6.55
CA TYR A 91 -10.55 -0.08 -6.70
C TYR A 91 -9.61 0.05 -5.52
N LEU A 92 -8.32 0.14 -5.81
CA LEU A 92 -7.27 0.38 -4.84
C LEU A 92 -6.50 1.62 -5.27
N TYR A 93 -6.53 2.62 -4.40
CA TYR A 93 -5.74 3.82 -4.54
C TYR A 93 -4.80 3.92 -3.34
N SER A 94 -3.50 3.82 -3.59
CA SER A 94 -2.48 3.88 -2.55
C SER A 94 -1.52 5.01 -2.85
N VAL A 95 -1.51 6.06 -2.03
CA VAL A 95 -0.49 7.11 -2.11
C VAL A 95 0.51 6.83 -1.00
N LEU A 96 1.78 6.75 -1.38
CA LEU A 96 2.88 6.62 -0.44
C LEU A 96 3.75 7.88 -0.47
N PRO A 97 3.31 9.02 0.11
CA PRO A 97 4.16 10.20 0.23
C PRO A 97 5.00 10.14 1.51
N LEU A 98 6.29 10.51 1.44
CA LEU A 98 7.26 10.74 2.54
C LEU A 98 8.21 9.56 2.92
N PRO A 99 9.37 9.84 3.56
CA PRO A 99 10.42 8.85 3.79
C PRO A 99 10.00 7.74 4.74
N LEU A 100 9.77 6.56 4.19
CA LEU A 100 9.62 5.33 4.95
C LEU A 100 11.01 4.84 5.36
N PHE A 101 11.23 4.62 6.66
CA PHE A 101 12.40 3.95 7.25
C PHE A 101 12.03 2.54 7.72
N GLY A 102 11.94 1.58 6.81
CA GLY A 102 11.45 0.25 7.19
C GLY A 102 11.12 -0.66 6.02
N ILE A 103 10.22 -1.61 6.28
CA ILE A 103 9.82 -2.63 5.30
C ILE A 103 8.31 -2.56 5.08
N ALA A 104 7.90 -2.35 3.84
CA ALA A 104 6.51 -2.44 3.42
C ALA A 104 6.32 -3.63 2.49
N VAL A 105 5.47 -4.58 2.88
CA VAL A 105 5.08 -5.73 2.06
C VAL A 105 3.60 -5.64 1.75
N THR A 106 3.27 -5.64 0.46
CA THR A 106 1.90 -5.65 -0.03
C THR A 106 1.67 -6.86 -0.93
N SER A 107 0.60 -7.60 -0.65
CA SER A 107 0.20 -8.77 -1.43
C SER A 107 -1.25 -8.65 -1.86
N ILE A 108 -1.48 -8.73 -3.17
CA ILE A 108 -2.79 -8.57 -3.79
C ILE A 108 -3.06 -9.77 -4.67
N ARG A 109 -4.11 -10.55 -4.35
CA ARG A 109 -4.47 -11.69 -5.20
C ARG A 109 -5.23 -11.25 -6.46
N TYR A 110 -6.25 -10.40 -6.30
CA TYR A 110 -7.03 -9.87 -7.42
C TYR A 110 -7.31 -8.37 -7.21
N CYS A 111 -6.92 -7.56 -8.19
CA CYS A 111 -7.30 -6.15 -8.29
C CYS A 111 -7.93 -5.87 -9.65
N ARG A 112 -9.03 -5.09 -9.70
CA ARG A 112 -9.56 -4.62 -10.99
C ARG A 112 -8.89 -3.33 -11.43
N TYR A 113 -8.79 -2.36 -10.53
CA TYR A 113 -8.10 -1.10 -10.75
C TYR A 113 -7.14 -0.85 -9.59
N PHE A 114 -5.86 -0.71 -9.93
CA PHE A 114 -4.80 -0.38 -9.00
C PHE A 114 -4.11 0.91 -9.46
N TYR A 115 -4.13 1.91 -8.60
CA TYR A 115 -3.46 3.18 -8.82
C TYR A 115 -2.51 3.45 -7.66
N SER A 116 -1.21 3.58 -7.95
CA SER A 116 -0.18 3.75 -6.93
C SER A 116 0.85 4.82 -7.29
N PRO A 117 0.64 6.07 -6.90
CA PRO A 117 1.68 7.09 -6.96
C PRO A 117 2.64 6.87 -5.80
N LEU A 118 3.93 6.78 -6.15
CA LEU A 118 5.03 6.71 -5.19
C LEU A 118 5.88 8.00 -5.28
N PRO A 119 5.47 9.12 -4.67
CA PRO A 119 6.28 10.32 -4.62
C PRO A 119 7.17 10.34 -3.37
N LEU A 120 8.46 10.74 -3.53
CA LEU A 120 9.47 11.06 -2.50
C LEU A 120 10.41 9.93 -2.01
N PRO A 121 11.61 10.28 -1.47
CA PRO A 121 12.67 9.30 -1.20
C PRO A 121 12.27 8.28 -0.15
N LEU A 122 12.23 7.02 -0.56
CA LEU A 122 12.10 5.87 0.32
C LEU A 122 13.50 5.55 0.89
N PHE A 123 13.59 5.26 2.20
CA PHE A 123 14.80 4.78 2.89
C PHE A 123 14.53 3.39 3.48
N GLY A 124 14.45 2.36 2.63
CA GLY A 124 13.98 1.04 3.08
C GLY A 124 13.66 0.08 1.94
N ILE A 125 12.82 -0.91 2.24
CA ILE A 125 12.42 -1.96 1.30
C ILE A 125 10.91 -1.91 1.10
N ALA A 126 10.49 -1.76 -0.16
CA ALA A 126 9.09 -1.91 -0.57
C ALA A 126 8.96 -3.13 -1.48
N VAL A 127 8.12 -4.09 -1.09
CA VAL A 127 7.80 -5.27 -1.89
C VAL A 127 6.31 -5.25 -2.21
N THR A 128 5.97 -5.30 -3.49
CA THR A 128 4.61 -5.44 -3.96
C THR A 128 4.47 -6.70 -4.81
N SER A 129 3.43 -7.48 -4.54
CA SER A 129 3.11 -8.69 -5.30
C SER A 129 1.65 -8.69 -5.72
N ILE A 130 1.40 -8.81 -7.01
CA ILE A 130 0.07 -8.77 -7.60
C ILE A 130 -0.10 -10.02 -8.47
N ARG A 131 -1.05 -10.88 -8.11
CA ARG A 131 -1.31 -12.11 -8.89
C ARG A 131 -2.10 -11.82 -10.16
N HIS A 132 -3.18 -11.05 -10.05
CA HIS A 132 -3.99 -10.63 -11.18
C HIS A 132 -4.41 -9.17 -11.03
N CYS A 133 -4.12 -8.35 -12.04
CA CYS A 133 -4.66 -7.01 -12.17
C CYS A 133 -5.32 -6.81 -13.54
N CYS A 134 -6.48 -6.14 -13.59
CA CYS A 134 -7.04 -5.73 -14.89
C CYS A 134 -6.41 -4.43 -15.39
N TYR A 135 -6.33 -3.41 -14.54
CA TYR A 135 -5.77 -2.11 -14.87
C TYR A 135 -4.80 -1.69 -13.76
N LEU A 136 -3.54 -1.46 -14.15
CA LEU A 136 -2.51 -0.98 -13.25
C LEU A 136 -1.97 0.35 -13.79
N TYR A 137 -1.98 1.36 -12.94
CA TYR A 137 -1.35 2.66 -13.18
C TYR A 137 -0.40 2.98 -12.03
N SER A 138 0.89 3.05 -12.31
CA SER A 138 1.93 3.28 -11.30
C SER A 138 2.96 4.31 -11.77
N PRO A 139 2.79 5.60 -11.42
CA PRO A 139 3.82 6.60 -11.61
C PRO A 139 4.81 6.53 -10.44
N LEU A 140 6.10 6.41 -10.75
CA LEU A 140 7.20 6.40 -9.77
C LEU A 140 8.11 7.63 -9.97
N PRO A 141 7.77 8.80 -9.39
CA PRO A 141 8.62 9.99 -9.50
C PRO A 141 9.75 10.12 -8.45
N LEU A 142 11.01 10.05 -8.92
CA LEU A 142 12.27 10.59 -8.33
C LEU A 142 12.71 10.09 -6.92
N PRO A 143 13.88 10.54 -6.43
CA PRO A 143 15.05 9.70 -6.18
C PRO A 143 14.86 8.70 -5.03
N LEU A 144 15.19 7.43 -5.28
CA LEU A 144 15.19 6.36 -4.26
C LEU A 144 16.51 6.35 -3.49
N PHE A 145 16.46 6.16 -2.17
CA PHE A 145 17.54 5.58 -1.34
C PHE A 145 17.07 4.24 -0.79
N ALA A 146 16.58 3.36 -1.68
CA ALA A 146 15.75 2.22 -1.29
C ALA A 146 15.76 1.09 -2.32
N ILE A 147 15.25 -0.07 -1.89
CA ILE A 147 14.96 -1.22 -2.72
C ILE A 147 13.45 -1.30 -2.94
N ALA A 148 13.01 -1.20 -4.19
CA ALA A 148 11.63 -1.43 -4.59
C ALA A 148 11.53 -2.67 -5.48
N VAL A 149 10.78 -3.68 -5.04
CA VAL A 149 10.50 -4.88 -5.82
C VAL A 149 9.02 -4.95 -6.11
N THR A 150 8.66 -5.02 -7.38
CA THR A 150 7.29 -5.23 -7.82
C THR A 150 7.21 -6.49 -8.68
N SER A 151 6.25 -7.36 -8.36
CA SER A 151 6.03 -8.61 -9.08
C SER A 151 4.58 -8.73 -9.48
N ILE A 152 4.35 -8.99 -10.76
CA ILE A 152 3.04 -9.03 -11.37
C ILE A 152 2.94 -10.30 -12.20
N ARG A 153 2.05 -11.22 -11.82
CA ARG A 153 1.90 -12.47 -12.57
C ARG A 153 1.04 -12.28 -13.83
N HIS A 154 -0.13 -11.67 -13.69
CA HIS A 154 -1.01 -11.36 -14.83
C HIS A 154 -1.54 -9.94 -14.74
N CYS A 155 -1.36 -9.17 -15.82
CA CYS A 155 -1.93 -7.84 -16.01
C CYS A 155 -2.61 -7.76 -17.38
N ARG A 156 -3.77 -7.10 -17.46
CA ARG A 156 -4.42 -6.85 -18.77
C ARG A 156 -3.95 -5.53 -19.38
N TYR A 157 -3.97 -4.45 -18.59
CA TYR A 157 -3.47 -3.14 -18.98
C TYR A 157 -2.51 -2.62 -17.93
N LEU A 158 -1.31 -2.27 -18.35
CA LEU A 158 -0.28 -1.68 -17.50
C LEU A 158 0.17 -0.35 -18.08
N TYR A 159 0.08 0.69 -17.27
CA TYR A 159 0.70 1.98 -17.49
C TYR A 159 1.72 2.24 -16.38
N SER A 160 2.97 2.46 -16.75
CA SER A 160 4.03 2.81 -15.82
C SER A 160 4.83 3.99 -16.36
N ALA A 161 5.05 5.01 -15.54
CA ALA A 161 5.92 6.14 -15.86
C ALA A 161 7.00 6.23 -14.79
N LEU A 162 8.27 6.32 -15.22
CA LEU A 162 9.41 6.19 -14.33
C LEU A 162 10.46 7.29 -14.64
N PRO A 163 10.29 8.54 -14.18
CA PRO A 163 11.33 9.56 -14.35
C PRO A 163 12.51 9.30 -13.39
N LEU A 164 13.67 8.97 -13.96
CA LEU A 164 14.87 8.59 -13.20
C LEU A 164 15.72 9.81 -12.76
N SER A 165 15.94 9.90 -11.45
CA SER A 165 17.24 10.25 -10.85
C SER A 165 17.49 9.21 -9.75
N LEU A 166 18.61 8.47 -9.79
CA LEU A 166 18.70 7.15 -9.14
C LEU A 166 19.83 7.07 -8.10
N PHE A 167 19.47 6.84 -6.83
CA PHE A 167 20.37 6.45 -5.73
C PHE A 167 19.84 5.16 -5.03
N GLY A 168 19.27 4.19 -5.76
CA GLY A 168 18.64 2.96 -5.19
C GLY A 168 18.36 1.85 -6.22
N ILE A 169 17.75 0.73 -5.82
CA ILE A 169 17.45 -0.42 -6.70
C ILE A 169 15.94 -0.54 -6.94
N ALA A 170 15.52 -0.60 -8.20
CA ALA A 170 14.13 -0.90 -8.56
C ALA A 170 14.07 -2.13 -9.47
N VAL A 171 13.28 -3.14 -9.06
CA VAL A 171 13.04 -4.37 -9.83
C VAL A 171 11.55 -4.48 -10.12
N ILE A 172 11.22 -4.63 -11.40
CA ILE A 172 9.84 -4.85 -11.87
C ILE A 172 9.84 -6.15 -12.68
N SER A 173 9.03 -7.11 -12.24
CA SER A 173 8.86 -8.39 -12.94
C SER A 173 7.40 -8.59 -13.34
N ILE A 174 7.18 -8.92 -14.61
CA ILE A 174 5.87 -9.10 -15.20
C ILE A 174 5.90 -10.40 -16.02
N CYS A 175 5.09 -11.40 -15.67
CA CYS A 175 5.09 -12.68 -16.39
C CYS A 175 4.10 -12.71 -17.57
N HIS A 176 2.98 -11.99 -17.50
CA HIS A 176 1.97 -11.99 -18.56
C HIS A 176 1.22 -10.65 -18.60
N CYS A 177 1.43 -9.89 -19.68
CA CYS A 177 0.77 -8.61 -19.93
C CYS A 177 0.13 -8.58 -21.32
N CYS A 178 -1.14 -8.17 -21.42
CA CYS A 178 -1.79 -8.01 -22.72
C CYS A 178 -1.47 -6.65 -23.36
N TYR A 179 -1.46 -5.57 -22.57
CA TYR A 179 -1.14 -4.22 -23.03
C TYR A 179 -0.20 -3.53 -22.04
N LEU A 180 0.91 -3.02 -22.55
CA LEU A 180 1.95 -2.34 -21.78
C LEU A 180 2.27 -0.99 -22.41
N TYR A 181 2.18 0.05 -21.61
CA TYR A 181 2.66 1.39 -21.94
C TYR A 181 3.63 1.84 -20.85
N SER A 182 4.91 1.97 -21.21
CA SER A 182 5.97 2.38 -20.30
C SER A 182 6.68 3.62 -20.84
N VAL A 183 6.73 4.69 -20.05
CA VAL A 183 7.52 5.88 -20.37
C VAL A 183 8.75 5.88 -19.46
N LEU A 184 9.92 5.73 -20.09
CA LEU A 184 11.22 5.75 -19.44
C LEU A 184 12.03 6.88 -20.10
N PRO A 185 12.12 8.08 -19.50
CA PRO A 185 13.01 9.10 -20.02
C PRO A 185 14.46 8.61 -19.87
N LEU A 186 15.19 8.60 -21.00
CA LEU A 186 16.61 8.32 -21.04
C LEU A 186 17.36 9.38 -20.20
N PRO A 187 18.40 9.00 -19.43
CA PRO A 187 19.30 9.98 -18.84
C PRO A 187 20.05 10.71 -19.97
N LEU A 188 20.10 12.05 -19.92
CA LEU A 188 21.12 12.85 -20.61
C LEU A 188 22.41 12.80 -19.78
#